data_AF-A0A164ZRN6-F1
#
_entry.id   AF-A0A164ZRN6-F1
#
_cell.length_a   1.000
_cell.length_b   1.000
_cell.length_c   1.000
_cell.angle_alpha   90.00
_cell.angle_beta   90.00
_cell.angle_gamma   90.00
#
_symmetry.space_group_name_H-M   'P 1'
#
loop_
_entity.id
_entity.type
_entity.pdbx_description
1 polymer ?
#
loop_
_entity_poly.entity_id
_entity_poly.type
_entity_poly.pdbx_seq_one_letter_code
_entity_poly.pdbx_strand_id
1 'polypeptide(L)' 'METLSIPAATITFSEQDHQLEKLEFALALALSEGCHDRAHHLRSCIEALGDHGEEPGT' A
#
# COMPACT_ATOMS: atom_id res chain seq x y z
N MET A 1 11.67 37.19 -11.20
CA MET A 1 10.99 36.23 -12.11
C MET A 1 10.99 34.88 -11.41
N GLU A 2 10.09 34.68 -10.45
CA GLU A 2 9.96 33.42 -9.72
C GLU A 2 9.06 32.48 -10.51
N THR A 3 9.64 31.42 -11.07
CA THR A 3 8.89 30.27 -11.55
C THR A 3 8.49 29.45 -10.32
N LEU A 4 7.28 29.68 -9.82
CA LEU A 4 6.66 28.84 -8.80
C LEU A 4 6.48 27.43 -9.39
N SER A 5 7.45 26.55 -9.12
CA SER A 5 7.35 25.12 -9.35
C SER A 5 6.37 24.55 -8.33
N ILE A 6 5.12 24.37 -8.73
CA ILE A 6 4.09 23.71 -7.91
C ILE A 6 4.61 22.29 -7.61
N PRO A 7 4.78 21.88 -6.34
CA PRO A 7 5.15 20.51 -6.04
C PRO A 7 3.94 19.60 -6.33
N ALA A 8 4.05 18.78 -7.37
CA ALA A 8 3.10 17.70 -7.68
C ALA A 8 3.13 16.54 -6.64
N ALA A 9 3.57 16.82 -5.39
CA ALA A 9 3.87 15.82 -4.38
C ALA A 9 2.70 15.49 -3.45
N THR A 10 1.61 16.26 -3.48
CA THR A 10 0.49 16.05 -2.54
C THR A 10 -0.52 15.00 -3.02
N ILE A 11 -0.55 14.67 -4.32
CA ILE A 11 -1.56 13.77 -4.89
C ILE A 11 -1.19 12.29 -4.70
N THR A 12 0.09 11.97 -4.60
CA THR A 12 0.59 10.58 -4.57
C THR A 12 0.48 9.90 -3.21
N PHE A 13 0.46 10.67 -2.11
CA PHE A 13 0.36 10.10 -0.76
C PHE A 13 -1.04 9.57 -0.45
N SER A 14 -2.11 10.23 -0.90
CA SER A 14 -3.46 9.70 -0.76
C SER A 14 -3.65 8.43 -1.58
N GLU A 15 -3.09 8.33 -2.78
CA GLU A 15 -3.30 7.15 -3.62
C GLU A 15 -2.69 5.89 -3.01
N GLN A 16 -1.49 5.97 -2.39
CA GLN A 16 -0.89 4.83 -1.68
C GLN A 16 -1.69 4.39 -0.46
N ASP A 17 -2.21 5.33 0.33
CA ASP A 17 -3.09 5.05 1.48
C ASP A 17 -4.39 4.36 1.02
N HIS A 18 -5.02 4.85 -0.05
CA HIS A 18 -6.21 4.21 -0.64
C HIS A 18 -5.89 2.83 -1.25
N GLN A 19 -4.70 2.64 -1.81
CA GLN A 19 -4.28 1.35 -2.35
C GLN A 19 -4.02 0.34 -1.23
N LEU A 20 -3.42 0.78 -0.12
CA LEU A 20 -3.20 -0.04 1.06
C LEU A 20 -4.53 -0.50 1.66
N GLU A 21 -5.46 0.43 1.89
CA GLU A 21 -6.80 0.14 2.41
C GLU A 21 -7.55 -0.89 1.54
N LYS A 22 -7.44 -0.77 0.22
CA LYS A 22 -8.03 -1.73 -0.72
C LYS A 22 -7.39 -3.12 -0.62
N LEU A 23 -6.09 -3.21 -0.42
CA LEU A 23 -5.39 -4.48 -0.25
C LEU A 23 -5.77 -5.13 1.07
N GLU A 24 -5.88 -4.36 2.16
CA GLU A 24 -6.34 -4.84 3.46
C GLU A 24 -7.78 -5.34 3.42
N PHE A 25 -8.67 -4.62 2.72
CA PHE A 25 -10.05 -5.05 2.50
C PHE A 25 -10.12 -6.35 1.69
N ALA A 26 -9.34 -6.46 0.61
CA ALA A 26 -9.25 -7.69 -0.17
C ALA A 26 -8.67 -8.86 0.64
N LEU A 27 -7.74 -8.60 1.56
CA LEU A 27 -7.16 -9.60 2.45
C LEU A 27 -8.21 -10.14 3.42
N ALA A 28 -8.99 -9.25 4.04
CA ALA A 28 -10.10 -9.65 4.92
C ALA A 28 -11.10 -10.56 4.20
N LEU A 29 -11.42 -10.26 2.93
CA LEU A 29 -12.25 -11.14 2.09
C LEU A 29 -11.58 -12.48 1.81
N ALA A 30 -10.30 -12.49 1.41
CA ALA A 30 -9.58 -13.73 1.11
C ALA A 30 -9.48 -14.66 2.34
N LEU A 31 -9.27 -14.09 3.53
CA LEU A 31 -9.29 -14.80 4.81
C LEU A 31 -10.69 -15.34 5.13
N SER A 32 -11.73 -14.55 4.88
CA SER A 32 -13.13 -14.97 5.07
C SER A 32 -13.55 -16.10 4.13
N GLU A 33 -13.01 -16.12 2.90
CA GLU A 33 -13.22 -17.18 1.91
C GLU A 33 -12.34 -18.42 2.15
N GLY A 34 -11.39 -18.38 3.08
CA GLY A 34 -10.44 -19.47 3.33
C GLY A 34 -9.39 -19.66 2.22
N CYS A 35 -9.21 -18.67 1.34
CA CYS A 35 -8.25 -18.69 0.25
C CYS A 35 -6.85 -18.27 0.74
N HIS A 36 -6.13 -19.20 1.35
CA HIS A 36 -4.80 -18.98 1.94
C HIS A 36 -3.76 -18.44 0.95
N ASP A 37 -3.72 -18.95 -0.30
CA ASP A 37 -2.82 -18.44 -1.35
C ASP A 37 -3.05 -16.96 -1.67
N ARG A 38 -4.33 -16.58 -1.81
CA ARG A 38 -4.72 -15.20 -2.09
C ARG A 38 -4.41 -14.29 -0.90
N ALA A 39 -4.65 -14.76 0.32
CA ALA A 39 -4.31 -14.03 1.54
C ALA A 39 -2.79 -13.82 1.67
N HIS A 40 -1.97 -14.83 1.36
CA HIS A 40 -0.52 -14.73 1.37
C HIS A 40 -0.01 -13.72 0.33
N HIS A 41 -0.55 -13.76 -0.89
CA HIS A 41 -0.19 -12.81 -1.93
C HIS A 41 -0.55 -11.37 -1.54
N LEU A 42 -1.77 -11.14 -1.03
CA LEU A 42 -2.21 -9.81 -0.60
C LEU A 42 -1.37 -9.28 0.56
N ARG A 43 -1.01 -10.14 1.52
CA ARG A 43 -0.12 -9.77 2.62
C ARG A 43 1.26 -9.31 2.12
N SER A 44 1.86 -10.04 1.18
CA SER A 44 3.14 -9.64 0.59
C SER A 44 3.04 -8.30 -0.16
N CYS A 45 1.92 -8.02 -0.82
CA CYS A 45 1.67 -6.72 -1.45
C CYS A 45 1.49 -5.59 -0.43
N ILE A 46 0.81 -5.85 0.68
CA ILE A 46 0.64 -4.90 1.80
C ILE A 46 1.99 -4.60 2.44
N GLU A 47 2.79 -5.64 2.69
CA GLU A 47 4.16 -5.50 3.19
C GLU A 47 5.00 -4.68 2.21
N ALA A 48 5.05 -5.02 0.93
CA ALA A 48 5.81 -4.24 -0.06
C ALA A 48 5.36 -2.77 -0.21
N LEU A 49 4.08 -2.47 0.05
CA LEU A 49 3.54 -1.11 -0.02
C LEU A 49 3.75 -0.32 1.28
N GLY A 50 3.70 -1.00 2.44
CA GLY A 50 3.92 -0.44 3.77
C GLY A 50 5.40 -0.37 4.19
N ASP A 51 6.26 -1.23 3.62
CA ASP A 51 7.69 -1.36 3.90
C ASP A 51 8.55 -0.24 3.27
N HIS A 52 7.94 0.70 2.55
CA HIS A 52 8.57 2.02 2.37
C HIS A 52 8.77 2.78 3.70
N GLY A 53 8.24 2.25 4.81
CA GLY A 53 8.30 2.83 6.16
C GLY A 53 9.56 2.53 6.97
N GLU A 54 10.02 1.28 7.15
CA GLU A 54 11.06 0.99 8.17
C GLU A 54 11.77 -0.38 8.03
N GLU A 55 13.02 -0.29 7.53
CA GLU A 55 14.22 -1.16 7.65
C GLU A 55 14.24 -2.62 7.14
N PRO A 56 15.13 -2.93 6.15
CA PRO A 56 15.64 -4.28 5.98
C PRO A 56 16.69 -4.54 7.08
N GLY A 57 16.27 -5.09 8.22
CA GLY A 57 17.15 -5.34 9.36
C GLY A 57 16.82 -6.65 10.07
N THR A 58 17.75 -7.61 9.96
CA THR A 58 17.90 -8.85 10.74
C THR A 58 17.57 -8.76 12.23
#